data_AF-A0A6P0T8I4-F1
#
_entry.id   AF-A0A6P0T8I4-F1
#
_cell.length_a   1.000
_cell.length_b   1.000
_cell.length_c   1.000
_cell.angle_alpha   90.00
_cell.angle_beta   90.00
_cell.angle_gamma   90.00
#
_symmetry.space_group_name_H-M   'P 1'
#
loop_
_entity.id
_entity.type
_entity.pdbx_description
1 polymer ?
#
loop_
_entity_poly.entity_id
_entity_poly.type
_entity_poly.pdbx_seq_one_letter_code
_entity_poly.pdbx_strand_id
1 'polypeptide(L)' 'MQNALDYISIKGFRSIREIEKLELRPINILVGANGSGKSNFVGAFTFLNAIRQGRLSRYLGQRGGANRVLHFGA' A
#
# COMPACT_ATOMS: atom_id res chain seq x y z
N MET A 1 8.52 -20.92 -12.43
CA MET A 1 9.14 -19.80 -11.69
C MET A 1 8.28 -19.53 -10.47
N GLN A 2 8.88 -19.43 -9.29
CA GLN A 2 8.15 -19.20 -8.04
C GLN A 2 7.94 -17.69 -7.87
N ASN A 3 6.70 -17.25 -7.66
CA ASN A 3 6.41 -15.84 -7.40
C ASN A 3 6.90 -15.48 -5.99
N ALA A 4 7.47 -14.28 -5.82
CA ALA A 4 7.86 -13.79 -4.49
C ALA A 4 6.65 -13.39 -3.63
N LEU A 5 5.53 -13.04 -4.29
CA LEU A 5 4.24 -12.70 -3.69
C LEU A 5 3.13 -13.19 -4.62
N ASP A 6 2.19 -13.99 -4.10
CA ASP A 6 1.08 -14.54 -4.89
C ASP A 6 -0.12 -13.60 -4.94
N TYR A 7 -0.42 -12.93 -3.82
CA TYR A 7 -1.53 -11.98 -3.73
C TYR A 7 -1.28 -10.92 -2.66
N ILE A 8 -2.08 -9.86 -2.69
CA ILE A 8 -2.14 -8.84 -1.63
C ILE A 8 -3.58 -8.47 -1.30
N SER A 9 -3.84 -8.26 -0.01
CA SER A 9 -5.06 -7.62 0.49
C SER A 9 -4.69 -6.30 1.18
N ILE A 10 -5.44 -5.24 0.89
CA ILE A 10 -5.21 -3.90 1.45
C ILE A 10 -6.54 -3.40 2.00
N LYS A 11 -6.60 -3.07 3.29
CA LYS A 11 -7.79 -2.50 3.92
C LYS A 11 -7.42 -1.24 4.70
N GLY A 12 -8.23 -0.21 4.56
CA GLY A 12 -8.09 1.04 5.32
C GLY A 12 -6.80 1.82 5.06
N PHE A 13 -6.24 1.76 3.85
CA PHE A 13 -4.96 2.42 3.51
C PHE A 13 -5.14 3.61 2.57
N ARG A 14 -4.97 4.83 3.09
CA ARG A 14 -5.05 6.09 2.33
C ARG A 14 -6.30 6.17 1.45
N SER A 15 -6.20 6.29 0.13
CA SER A 15 -7.39 6.31 -0.73
C SER A 15 -8.02 4.93 -0.95
N ILE A 16 -7.38 3.84 -0.52
CA ILE A 16 -7.83 2.47 -0.72
C ILE A 16 -8.67 2.05 0.49
N ARG A 17 -9.99 1.95 0.26
CA ARG A 17 -10.90 1.37 1.24
C ARG A 17 -10.60 -0.11 1.45
N GLU A 18 -10.63 -0.87 0.36
CA GLU A 18 -10.51 -2.31 0.37
C GLU A 18 -10.06 -2.85 -1.00
N ILE A 19 -9.10 -3.77 -0.96
CA ILE A 19 -8.71 -4.68 -2.04
C ILE A 19 -8.58 -6.05 -1.40
N GLU A 20 -9.28 -7.04 -1.94
CA GLU A 20 -9.28 -8.40 -1.42
C GLU A 20 -8.57 -9.33 -2.39
N LYS A 21 -7.51 -9.99 -1.90
CA LYS A 21 -6.79 -11.08 -2.57
C LYS A 21 -6.46 -10.78 -4.04
N LEU A 22 -5.96 -9.58 -4.32
CA LEU A 22 -5.51 -9.22 -5.66
C LEU A 22 -4.29 -10.07 -6.01
N GLU A 23 -4.43 -10.89 -7.03
CA GLU A 23 -3.34 -11.73 -7.54
C GLU A 23 -2.22 -10.87 -8.13
N LEU A 24 -0.99 -11.27 -7.83
CA LEU A 24 0.22 -10.63 -8.34
C LEU A 24 0.93 -11.57 -9.31
N ARG A 25 1.37 -11.00 -10.44
CA ARG A 25 2.17 -11.70 -11.44
C ARG A 25 3.61 -11.16 -11.40
N PRO A 26 4.57 -11.80 -12.09
CA PRO A 26 5.92 -11.26 -12.21
C PRO A 26 5.97 -9.82 -12.76
N ILE A 27 4.99 -9.43 -13.59
CA ILE A 27 4.80 -8.07 -14.10
C ILE A 27 3.34 -7.67 -13.88
N ASN A 28 3.11 -6.52 -13.23
CA ASN A 28 1.77 -5.97 -13.01
C ASN A 28 1.71 -4.55 -13.57
N ILE A 29 0.70 -4.24 -14.38
CA ILE A 29 0.49 -2.92 -14.98
C ILE A 29 -0.71 -2.26 -14.30
N LEU A 30 -0.50 -1.07 -13.74
CA LEU A 30 -1.57 -0.32 -13.07
C LEU A 30 -2.13 0.76 -14.00
N VAL A 31 -3.40 0.64 -14.36
CA VAL A 31 -4.11 1.58 -15.24
C VAL A 31 -5.27 2.24 -14.49
N GLY A 32 -5.49 3.53 -14.74
CA GLY A 32 -6.60 4.29 -14.15
C GLY A 32 -6.37 5.80 -14.17
N ALA A 33 -7.40 6.59 -13.91
CA ALA A 33 -7.33 8.05 -13.90
C ALA A 33 -6.39 8.61 -12.82
N ASN A 34 -5.98 9.88 -12.95
CA ASN A 34 -5.26 10.57 -11.89
C ASN A 34 -6.12 10.63 -10.61
N GLY A 35 -5.50 10.38 -9.46
CA GLY A 35 -6.23 10.28 -8.18
C GLY A 35 -6.92 8.93 -7.91
N SER A 36 -6.94 7.97 -8.85
CA SER A 36 -7.61 6.66 -8.67
C SER A 36 -6.96 5.73 -7.64
N GLY A 37 -5.90 6.15 -6.96
CA GLY A 37 -5.22 5.36 -5.92
C GLY A 37 -4.02 4.53 -6.38
N LYS A 38 -3.59 4.61 -7.64
CA LYS A 38 -2.42 3.85 -8.16
C LYS A 38 -1.16 4.03 -7.31
N SER A 39 -0.77 5.27 -7.00
CA SER A 39 0.40 5.55 -6.16
C SER A 39 0.21 5.11 -4.71
N ASN A 40 -1.03 5.05 -4.22
CA ASN A 40 -1.33 4.51 -2.89
C ASN A 40 -1.22 2.99 -2.88
N PHE A 41 -1.60 2.30 -3.95
CA PHE A 41 -1.37 0.86 -4.08
C PHE A 41 0.12 0.53 -4.00
N VAL A 42 0.95 1.20 -4.80
CA VAL A 42 2.41 1.04 -4.73
C VAL A 42 2.93 1.42 -3.33
N GLY A 43 2.39 2.47 -2.73
CA GLY A 43 2.74 2.92 -1.38
C GLY A 43 2.48 1.90 -0.28
N ALA A 44 1.55 0.94 -0.47
CA ALA A 44 1.32 -0.14 0.48
C ALA A 44 2.53 -1.09 0.57
N PHE A 45 3.22 -1.38 -0.54
CA PHE A 45 4.46 -2.16 -0.51
C PHE A 45 5.59 -1.41 0.21
N THR A 46 5.70 -0.10 0.00
CA THR A 46 6.65 0.73 0.75
C THR A 46 6.36 0.72 2.24
N PHE A 47 5.08 0.75 2.63
CA PHE A 47 4.65 0.62 4.02
C PHE A 47 5.04 -0.73 4.63
N LEU A 48 4.75 -1.84 3.94
CA LEU A 48 5.14 -3.19 4.36
C LEU A 48 6.66 -3.31 4.52
N ASN A 49 7.44 -2.76 3.60
CA ASN A 49 8.90 -2.76 3.69
C ASN A 49 9.39 -1.94 4.90
N ALA A 50 8.74 -0.81 5.22
CA ALA A 50 9.08 -0.03 6.42
C ALA A 50 8.79 -0.81 7.71
N ILE A 51 7.68 -1.55 7.77
CA ILE A 51 7.36 -2.45 8.88
C ILE A 51 8.44 -3.53 9.01
N ARG A 52 8.74 -4.23 7.90
CA ARG A 52 9.77 -5.28 7.86
C ARG A 52 11.15 -4.81 8.33
N GLN A 53 11.46 -3.53 8.11
CA GLN A 53 12.74 -2.92 8.53
C GLN A 53 12.71 -2.33 9.96
N GLY A 54 11.61 -2.44 10.70
CA GLY A 54 11.47 -1.80 12.02
C GLY A 54 11.43 -0.27 11.97
N ARG A 55 11.05 0.31 10.81
CA ARG A 55 11.06 1.77 10.55
C ARG A 55 9.66 2.38 10.51
N LEU A 56 8.67 1.73 11.12
CA LEU A 56 7.28 2.17 11.10
C LEU A 56 7.13 3.61 11.65
N SER A 57 7.69 3.90 12.82
CA SER A 57 7.58 5.23 13.45
C SER A 57 8.15 6.33 12.56
N ARG A 58 9.30 6.08 11.91
CA ARG A 58 9.90 7.01 10.95
C ARG A 58 9.02 7.20 9.71
N TYR A 59 8.48 6.11 9.17
CA TYR A 59 7.60 6.14 8.01
C TYR A 59 6.33 6.97 8.28
N LEU A 60 5.75 6.85 9.47
CA LEU A 60 4.58 7.61 9.91
C LEU A 60 4.93 9.08 10.16
N GLY A 61 6.03 9.35 10.89
CA GLY A 61 6.47 10.71 11.19
C GLY A 61 6.74 11.55 9.93
N GLN A 62 7.39 10.96 8.92
CA GLN A 62 7.63 11.61 7.63
C GLN A 62 6.36 11.94 6.84
N ARG A 63 5.22 11.32 7.18
CA ARG A 63 3.93 11.53 6.51
C ARG A 63 2.96 12.41 7.29
N GLY A 64 3.39 12.96 8.43
CA GLY A 64 2.53 13.76 9.30
C GLY A 64 1.66 12.93 10.23
N GLY A 65 2.08 11.71 10.58
CA GLY A 65 1.42 10.85 11.57
C GLY A 65 0.56 9.73 10.99
N ALA A 66 -0.06 8.95 11.88
CA ALA A 66 -0.81 7.75 11.54
C ALA A 66 -2.07 8.03 10.70
N ASN A 67 -2.80 9.10 10.99
CA ASN A 67 -4.03 9.46 10.28
C ASN A 67 -3.82 9.63 8.76
N ARG A 68 -2.64 10.11 8.35
CA ARG A 68 -2.29 10.30 6.95
C ARG A 68 -2.08 9.00 6.17
N VAL A 69 -1.99 7.88 6.88
CA VAL A 69 -1.85 6.53 6.31
C VAL A 69 -3.18 5.77 6.30
N LEU A 70 -4.11 6.12 7.17
CA LEU A 70 -5.43 5.50 7.26
C LEU A 70 -6.38 6.03 6.18
N HIS A 71 -7.30 5.17 5.73
CA HIS A 71 -8.41 5.58 4.87
C HIS A 71 -9.39 6.44 5.66
N PHE A 72 -9.57 7.69 5.20
CA PHE A 72 -10.29 8.72 5.96
C PHE A 72 -9.80 8.85 7.42
N GLY A 73 -8.48 8.77 7.64
CA GLY A 73 -7.93 9.10 8.96
C GLY A 73 -8.37 10.49 9.41
N ALA A 74 -8.63 10.62 10.72
CA ALA A 74 -9.17 11.83 11.36
C ALA A 74 -8.36 13.10 11.05
#